data_AF-A0A8H6IKN2-F1
#
_entry.id   AF-A0A8H6IKN2-F1
#
_cell.length_a   1.000
_cell.length_b   1.000
_cell.length_c   1.000
_cell.angle_alpha   90.00
_cell.angle_beta   90.00
_cell.angle_gamma   90.00
#
_symmetry.space_group_name_H-M   'P 1'
#
loop_
_entity.id
_entity.type
_entity.pdbx_description
1 polymer ?
#
loop_
_entity_poly.entity_id
_entity_poly.type
_entity_poly.pdbx_seq_one_letter_code
_entity_poly.pdbx_strand_id
1 'polypeptide(L)'
;LWTQVTNFKSSWAEGPCLEPLVARAVHLKATVEDAIQGVGPHQGSARESVPATNLMESGLTLVDELKSAADLYSTPRSASAFNSLIDTSTRATATFARCLYLAVRQHVIELLLSLVITLGEPTVAGDELALLTRQGAANIEAICDHICAVFGFDGREVLDLEGGPGNPHRIWCMIWPMTSVLSSCLAEETTKGWVLDKFYRVGKATGFGVAMLTA
;
A
#
# COMPACT_ATOMS: atom_id res chain seq x y z
N LEU A 1 -1.86 -3.36 -17.47
CA LEU A 1 -1.47 -2.02 -16.94
C LEU A 1 -0.14 -2.08 -16.18
N TRP A 2 -0.05 -2.76 -15.03
CA TRP A 2 1.16 -2.77 -14.19
C TRP A 2 2.43 -3.26 -14.90
N THR A 3 2.33 -4.34 -15.69
CA THR A 3 3.43 -4.84 -16.53
C THR A 3 3.87 -3.87 -17.62
N GLN A 4 3.00 -2.94 -18.04
CA GLN A 4 3.37 -1.87 -18.98
C GLN A 4 4.08 -0.73 -18.26
N VAL A 5 3.68 -0.44 -17.01
CA VAL A 5 4.33 0.59 -16.17
C VAL A 5 5.74 0.18 -15.78
N THR A 6 5.98 -1.10 -15.43
CA THR A 6 7.32 -1.60 -15.11
C THR A 6 8.28 -1.57 -16.29
N ASN A 7 7.76 -1.67 -17.52
CA ASN A 7 8.54 -1.67 -18.76
C ASN A 7 8.52 -0.31 -19.48
N PHE A 8 7.91 0.72 -18.87
CA PHE A 8 7.79 2.02 -19.49
C PHE A 8 9.17 2.70 -19.55
N LYS A 9 9.61 3.00 -20.77
CA LYS A 9 10.80 3.82 -21.04
C LYS A 9 10.34 5.09 -21.74
N SER A 10 10.67 6.25 -21.18
CA SER A 10 10.46 7.53 -21.85
C SER A 10 11.79 8.21 -22.10
N SER A 11 11.84 9.04 -23.15
CA SER A 11 13.01 9.85 -23.51
C SER A 11 13.29 10.98 -22.52
N TRP A 12 12.36 11.25 -21.59
CA TRP A 12 12.42 12.37 -20.66
C TRP A 12 12.57 11.95 -19.19
N ALA A 13 12.57 10.64 -18.89
CA ALA A 13 12.81 10.12 -17.55
C ALA A 13 14.05 9.21 -17.54
N GLU A 14 15.05 9.57 -16.74
CA GLU A 14 16.20 8.71 -16.45
C GLU A 14 15.89 7.89 -15.19
N GLY A 15 15.61 6.59 -15.37
CA GLY A 15 15.42 5.65 -14.26
C GLY A 15 14.12 4.83 -14.33
N PRO A 16 13.95 3.85 -13.42
CA PRO A 16 12.73 3.06 -13.35
C PRO A 16 11.54 3.97 -13.01
N CYS A 17 10.42 3.79 -13.72
CA CYS A 17 9.21 4.59 -13.51
C CYS A 17 8.64 4.40 -12.09
N LEU A 18 8.84 3.22 -11.50
CA LEU A 18 8.40 2.88 -10.15
C LEU A 18 9.56 2.91 -9.17
N GLU A 19 9.25 3.28 -7.93
CA GLU A 19 10.16 3.16 -6.80
C GLU A 19 10.51 1.65 -6.58
N PRO A 20 11.74 1.30 -6.16
CA PRO A 20 12.19 -0.09 -6.13
C PRO A 20 11.33 -1.07 -5.33
N LEU A 21 10.83 -0.68 -4.15
CA LEU A 21 9.95 -1.53 -3.33
C LEU A 21 8.57 -1.67 -3.98
N VAL A 22 8.05 -0.59 -4.56
CA VAL A 22 6.79 -0.64 -5.33
C VAL A 22 6.92 -1.55 -6.55
N ALA A 23 8.03 -1.46 -7.29
CA ALA A 23 8.30 -2.31 -8.44
C ALA A 23 8.35 -3.79 -8.05
N ARG A 24 8.99 -4.10 -6.91
CA ARG A 24 9.02 -5.46 -6.35
C ARG A 24 7.63 -5.94 -5.91
N ALA A 25 6.83 -5.09 -5.27
CA ALA A 25 5.46 -5.44 -4.89
C ALA A 25 4.60 -5.75 -6.13
N VAL A 26 4.73 -4.96 -7.19
CA VAL A 26 4.05 -5.19 -8.46
C VAL A 26 4.51 -6.51 -9.11
N HIS A 27 5.80 -6.80 -9.11
CA HIS A 27 6.33 -8.05 -9.65
C HIS A 27 5.83 -9.26 -8.86
N LEU A 28 5.90 -9.21 -7.52
CA LEU A 28 5.39 -10.25 -6.64
C LEU A 28 3.90 -10.51 -6.89
N LYS A 29 3.09 -9.45 -7.02
CA LYS A 29 1.67 -9.55 -7.37
C LYS A 29 1.46 -10.32 -8.67
N ALA A 30 2.17 -9.96 -9.73
CA ALA A 30 2.06 -10.65 -11.01
C ALA A 30 2.44 -12.14 -10.89
N THR A 31 3.52 -12.46 -10.18
CA THR A 31 3.96 -13.85 -10.00
C THR A 31 2.99 -14.68 -9.15
N VAL A 32 2.41 -14.10 -8.10
CA VAL A 32 1.39 -14.75 -7.27
C VAL A 32 0.11 -14.99 -8.06
N GLU A 33 -0.34 -14.01 -8.86
CA GLU A 33 -1.51 -14.17 -9.73
C GLU A 33 -1.29 -15.28 -10.76
N ASP A 34 -0.12 -15.33 -11.39
CA ASP A 34 0.24 -16.40 -12.32
C ASP A 34 0.29 -17.77 -11.63
N ALA A 35 0.84 -17.85 -10.41
CA ALA A 35 0.91 -19.08 -9.63
C ALA A 35 -0.50 -19.58 -9.25
N ILE A 36 -1.38 -18.69 -8.78
CA ILE A 36 -2.77 -19.02 -8.43
C ILE A 36 -3.56 -19.48 -9.66
N GLN A 37 -3.42 -18.79 -10.80
CA GLN A 37 -4.12 -19.15 -12.03
C GLN A 37 -3.62 -20.49 -12.62
N GLY A 38 -2.37 -20.85 -12.39
CA GLY A 38 -1.77 -22.13 -12.80
C GLY A 38 -2.32 -23.36 -12.07
N VAL A 39 -3.05 -23.19 -10.95
CA VAL A 39 -3.64 -24.29 -10.15
C VAL A 39 -5.00 -24.78 -10.71
N GLY A 40 -5.50 -24.17 -11.80
CA GLY A 40 -6.78 -24.56 -12.41
C GLY A 40 -6.75 -25.91 -13.17
N PRO A 41 -7.90 -26.60 -13.37
CA PRO A 41 -7.99 -27.96 -13.94
C PRO A 41 -7.56 -28.10 -15.41
N HIS A 42 -7.23 -27.00 -16.08
CA HIS A 42 -7.06 -26.93 -17.53
C HIS A 42 -5.83 -26.09 -17.89
N GLN A 43 -4.63 -26.65 -17.78
CA GLN A 43 -3.51 -26.30 -18.67
C GLN A 43 -2.33 -27.27 -18.52
N GLY A 44 -2.17 -28.14 -19.52
CA GLY A 44 -1.02 -29.03 -19.69
C GLY A 44 0.21 -28.34 -20.29
N SER A 45 0.68 -27.26 -19.67
CA SER A 45 1.97 -26.64 -20.02
C SER A 45 2.85 -26.62 -18.79
N ALA A 46 3.97 -27.34 -18.87
CA ALA A 46 5.04 -27.31 -17.87
C ALA A 46 5.72 -25.92 -17.86
N ARG A 47 5.05 -24.92 -17.28
CA ARG A 47 5.74 -23.76 -16.74
C ARG A 47 6.34 -24.19 -15.40
N GLU A 48 7.65 -24.01 -15.23
CA GLU A 48 8.27 -24.04 -13.91
C GLU A 48 7.57 -22.98 -13.05
N SER A 49 6.62 -23.41 -12.21
CA SER A 49 5.98 -22.53 -11.25
C SER A 49 6.99 -22.24 -10.14
N VAL A 50 7.12 -20.97 -9.77
CA VAL A 50 7.92 -20.59 -8.60
C VAL A 50 7.30 -21.27 -7.37
N PRO A 51 8.08 -22.00 -6.55
CA PRO A 51 7.55 -22.64 -5.36
C PRO A 51 6.85 -21.64 -4.43
N ALA A 52 5.72 -22.05 -3.85
CA ALA A 52 4.92 -21.23 -2.94
C ALA A 52 5.76 -20.69 -1.76
N THR A 53 6.66 -21.51 -1.24
CA THR A 53 7.61 -21.16 -0.17
C THR A 53 8.50 -19.99 -0.56
N ASN A 54 9.02 -19.96 -1.79
CA ASN A 54 9.89 -18.88 -2.27
C ASN A 54 9.10 -17.57 -2.44
N LEU A 55 7.83 -17.66 -2.87
CA LEU A 55 6.94 -16.50 -2.95
C LEU A 55 6.61 -15.96 -1.55
N MET A 56 6.40 -16.85 -0.59
CA MET A 56 6.15 -16.48 0.80
C MET A 56 7.35 -15.78 1.42
N GLU A 57 8.54 -16.36 1.33
CA GLU A 57 9.78 -15.78 1.87
C GLU A 57 10.08 -14.41 1.24
N SER A 58 9.94 -14.30 -0.09
CA SER A 58 10.12 -13.05 -0.82
C SER A 58 9.12 -11.98 -0.39
N GLY A 59 7.85 -12.37 -0.22
CA GLY A 59 6.80 -11.45 0.24
C GLY A 59 6.97 -11.01 1.69
N LEU A 60 7.31 -11.92 2.61
CA LEU A 60 7.57 -11.58 4.01
C LEU A 60 8.75 -10.62 4.14
N THR A 61 9.84 -10.88 3.41
CA THR A 61 10.99 -9.98 3.34
C THR A 61 10.56 -8.58 2.86
N LEU A 62 9.73 -8.52 1.82
CA LEU A 62 9.21 -7.25 1.29
C LEU A 62 8.29 -6.53 2.29
N VAL A 63 7.46 -7.25 3.05
CA VAL A 63 6.61 -6.68 4.12
C VAL A 63 7.46 -5.97 5.18
N ASP A 64 8.59 -6.56 5.57
CA ASP A 64 9.50 -5.99 6.56
C ASP A 64 10.33 -4.83 6.01
N GLU A 65 10.76 -4.90 4.75
CA GLU A 65 11.44 -3.79 4.06
C GLU A 65 10.52 -2.58 3.88
N LEU A 66 9.25 -2.80 3.50
CA LEU A 66 8.26 -1.72 3.40
C LEU A 66 7.96 -1.08 4.76
N LYS A 67 7.92 -1.88 5.83
CA LYS A 67 7.81 -1.35 7.20
C LYS A 67 9.02 -0.49 7.55
N SER A 68 10.22 -1.01 7.28
CA SER A 68 11.48 -0.30 7.54
C SER A 68 11.54 1.02 6.77
N ALA A 69 11.11 1.01 5.50
CA ALA A 69 11.00 2.20 4.67
C ALA A 69 9.99 3.21 5.23
N ALA A 70 8.83 2.76 5.70
CA ALA A 70 7.85 3.62 6.36
C ALA A 70 8.44 4.26 7.64
N ASP A 71 9.14 3.46 8.45
CA ASP A 71 9.70 3.90 9.73
C ASP A 71 10.87 4.89 9.56
N LEU A 72 11.59 4.86 8.43
CA LEU A 72 12.60 5.88 8.07
C LEU A 72 12.02 7.31 8.03
N TYR A 73 10.73 7.44 7.72
CA TYR A 73 10.00 8.71 7.63
C TYR A 73 9.13 8.98 8.86
N SER A 74 9.43 8.34 10.00
CA SER A 74 8.82 8.68 11.29
C SER A 74 9.12 10.12 11.73
N THR A 75 10.19 10.70 11.21
CA THR A 75 10.58 12.10 11.42
C THR A 75 10.91 12.76 10.08
N PRO A 76 10.72 14.08 9.94
CA PRO A 76 11.14 14.82 8.74
C PRO A 76 12.63 14.65 8.46
N ARG A 77 12.98 14.55 7.18
CA ARG A 77 14.36 14.39 6.70
C ARG A 77 14.56 15.17 5.41
N SER A 78 15.77 15.68 5.20
CA SER A 78 16.15 16.30 3.92
C SER A 78 16.46 15.21 2.88
N ALA A 79 15.48 14.36 2.59
CA ALA A 79 15.52 13.27 1.62
C ALA A 79 14.25 13.29 0.76
N SER A 80 14.24 12.50 -0.30
CA SER A 80 13.07 12.31 -1.15
C SER A 80 12.64 10.84 -1.20
N ALA A 81 11.33 10.61 -1.27
CA ALA A 81 10.73 9.29 -1.38
C ALA A 81 10.03 9.13 -2.74
N PHE A 82 9.77 7.87 -3.13
CA PHE A 82 9.05 7.54 -4.36
C PHE A 82 9.65 8.18 -5.62
N ASN A 83 10.94 7.94 -5.88
CA ASN A 83 11.66 8.51 -7.03
C ASN A 83 11.57 10.05 -7.09
N SER A 84 11.77 10.69 -5.95
CA SER A 84 11.68 12.16 -5.80
C SER A 84 10.29 12.77 -6.01
N LEU A 85 9.23 11.95 -6.00
CA LEU A 85 7.86 12.44 -6.04
C LEU A 85 7.46 13.19 -4.76
N ILE A 86 8.01 12.78 -3.61
CA ILE A 86 7.67 13.34 -2.30
C ILE A 86 8.95 13.82 -1.63
N ASP A 87 9.08 15.13 -1.43
CA ASP A 87 10.05 15.64 -0.46
C ASP A 87 9.65 15.16 0.93
N THR A 88 10.58 14.89 1.83
CA THR A 88 10.25 14.46 3.20
C THR A 88 10.67 15.47 4.26
N SER A 89 10.79 16.73 3.83
CA SER A 89 11.36 17.83 4.63
C SER A 89 10.42 18.36 5.71
N THR A 90 9.12 18.11 5.59
CA THR A 90 8.09 18.53 6.55
C THR A 90 7.44 17.33 7.23
N ARG A 91 6.71 17.54 8.33
CA ARG A 91 6.00 16.45 9.01
C ARG A 91 4.88 15.91 8.15
N ALA A 92 4.15 16.79 7.45
CA ALA A 92 3.10 16.39 6.53
C ALA A 92 3.66 15.51 5.40
N THR A 93 4.72 15.96 4.73
CA THR A 93 5.26 15.24 3.57
C THR A 93 6.00 13.95 3.95
N ALA A 94 6.68 13.91 5.09
CA ALA A 94 7.19 12.66 5.67
C ALA A 94 6.06 11.68 6.01
N THR A 95 4.94 12.18 6.56
CA THR A 95 3.75 11.36 6.84
C THR A 95 3.12 10.81 5.57
N PHE A 96 3.10 11.56 4.47
CA PHE A 96 2.63 11.05 3.17
C PHE A 96 3.47 9.87 2.69
N ALA A 97 4.80 10.01 2.69
CA ALA A 97 5.71 8.95 2.29
C ALA A 97 5.51 7.70 3.16
N ARG A 98 5.45 7.88 4.49
CA ARG A 98 5.17 6.81 5.44
C ARG A 98 3.86 6.09 5.12
N CYS A 99 2.78 6.84 4.96
CA CYS A 99 1.45 6.28 4.73
C CYS A 99 1.35 5.52 3.40
N LEU A 100 2.06 5.99 2.36
CA LEU A 100 2.14 5.30 1.07
C LEU A 100 2.90 3.97 1.16
N TYR A 101 4.04 3.93 1.86
CA TYR A 101 4.75 2.67 2.09
C TYR A 101 3.89 1.67 2.88
N LEU A 102 3.15 2.13 3.90
CA LEU A 102 2.21 1.29 4.64
C LEU A 102 1.05 0.81 3.76
N ALA A 103 0.55 1.63 2.83
CA ALA A 103 -0.49 1.22 1.89
C ALA A 103 0.00 0.09 0.95
N VAL A 104 1.22 0.21 0.41
CA VAL A 104 1.83 -0.86 -0.39
C VAL A 104 2.05 -2.11 0.46
N ARG A 105 2.53 -1.94 1.70
CA ARG A 105 2.69 -3.04 2.67
C ARG A 105 1.37 -3.77 2.91
N GLN A 106 0.26 -3.05 3.04
CA GLN A 106 -1.07 -3.62 3.22
C GLN A 106 -1.44 -4.54 2.06
N HIS A 107 -1.25 -4.07 0.83
CA HIS A 107 -1.56 -4.87 -0.36
C HIS A 107 -0.68 -6.11 -0.47
N VAL A 108 0.60 -6.04 -0.08
CA VAL A 108 1.48 -7.22 -0.05
C VAL A 108 1.02 -8.24 1.01
N ILE A 109 0.62 -7.79 2.20
CA ILE A 109 0.08 -8.68 3.24
C ILE A 109 -1.16 -9.42 2.73
N GLU A 110 -2.09 -8.72 2.11
CA GLU A 110 -3.33 -9.32 1.58
C GLU A 110 -3.08 -10.28 0.42
N LEU A 111 -2.07 -9.98 -0.42
CA LEU A 111 -1.61 -10.88 -1.45
C LEU A 111 -1.08 -12.19 -0.86
N LEU A 112 -0.26 -12.10 0.19
CA LEU A 112 0.28 -13.28 0.89
C LEU A 112 -0.83 -14.09 1.57
N LEU A 113 -1.78 -13.42 2.23
CA LEU A 113 -2.96 -14.10 2.79
C LEU A 113 -3.74 -14.87 1.73
N SER A 114 -3.95 -14.26 0.55
CA SER A 114 -4.64 -14.89 -0.58
C SER A 114 -3.87 -16.11 -1.10
N LEU A 115 -2.53 -16.02 -1.14
CA LEU A 115 -1.65 -17.12 -1.51
C LEU A 115 -1.76 -18.30 -0.52
N VAL A 116 -1.67 -18.04 0.80
CA VAL A 116 -1.82 -19.06 1.85
C VAL A 116 -3.16 -19.77 1.74
N ILE A 117 -4.26 -19.00 1.62
CA ILE A 117 -5.62 -19.54 1.57
C ILE A 117 -5.83 -20.41 0.33
N THR A 118 -5.28 -19.99 -0.82
CA THR A 118 -5.55 -20.64 -2.11
C THR A 118 -4.74 -21.91 -2.32
N LEU A 119 -3.47 -21.91 -1.91
CA LEU A 119 -2.59 -23.05 -2.15
C LEU A 119 -2.79 -24.18 -1.13
N GLY A 120 -3.36 -23.87 0.04
CA GLY A 120 -3.74 -24.89 1.04
C GLY A 120 -2.58 -25.78 1.51
N GLU A 121 -1.33 -25.44 1.18
CA GLU A 121 -0.18 -26.22 1.56
C GLU A 121 0.02 -26.11 3.08
N PRO A 122 0.18 -27.25 3.78
CA PRO A 122 0.44 -27.27 5.20
C PRO A 122 1.91 -26.93 5.41
N THR A 123 2.29 -25.68 5.15
CA THR A 123 3.45 -25.14 5.83
C THR A 123 3.07 -24.96 7.30
N VAL A 124 3.95 -24.39 8.10
CA VAL A 124 3.72 -24.06 9.52
C VAL A 124 2.71 -22.88 9.62
N ALA A 125 1.63 -22.94 8.83
CA ALA A 125 0.81 -21.86 8.29
C ALA A 125 -0.14 -21.23 9.31
N GLY A 126 -0.39 -21.91 10.44
CA GLY A 126 -1.17 -21.33 11.53
C GLY A 126 -0.50 -20.06 12.08
N ASP A 127 0.83 -20.10 12.24
CA ASP A 127 1.59 -18.98 12.79
C ASP A 127 1.77 -17.85 11.78
N GLU A 128 2.02 -18.17 10.51
CA GLU A 128 2.18 -17.19 9.43
C GLU A 128 0.87 -16.46 9.11
N LEU A 129 -0.25 -17.19 9.00
CA LEU A 129 -1.57 -16.58 8.77
C LEU A 129 -1.95 -15.64 9.93
N ALA A 130 -1.82 -16.11 11.17
CA ALA A 130 -2.12 -15.30 12.34
C ALA A 130 -1.18 -14.08 12.48
N LEU A 131 0.10 -14.24 12.10
CA LEU A 131 1.06 -13.14 12.07
C LEU A 131 0.66 -12.10 11.02
N LEU A 132 0.40 -12.52 9.77
CA LEU A 132 0.01 -11.62 8.68
C LEU A 132 -1.30 -10.89 8.97
N THR A 133 -2.31 -11.58 9.51
CA THR A 133 -3.57 -10.94 9.93
C THR A 133 -3.33 -9.87 10.99
N ARG A 134 -2.57 -10.17 12.05
CA ARG A 134 -2.24 -9.16 13.09
C ARG A 134 -1.43 -7.99 12.53
N GLN A 135 -0.45 -8.29 11.69
CA GLN A 135 0.38 -7.27 11.05
C GLN A 135 -0.43 -6.37 10.11
N GLY A 136 -1.42 -6.91 9.41
CA GLY A 136 -2.31 -6.16 8.54
C GLY A 136 -3.30 -5.30 9.31
N ALA A 137 -3.90 -5.82 10.38
CA ALA A 137 -4.78 -5.03 11.26
C ALA A 137 -4.05 -3.82 11.87
N ALA A 138 -2.85 -4.04 12.46
CA ALA A 138 -2.04 -2.96 13.01
C ALA A 138 -1.58 -1.95 11.94
N ASN A 139 -1.41 -2.40 10.69
CA ASN A 139 -1.03 -1.53 9.58
C ASN A 139 -2.18 -0.62 9.13
N ILE A 140 -3.42 -1.13 9.14
CA ILE A 140 -4.63 -0.34 8.89
C ILE A 140 -4.82 0.71 9.97
N GLU A 141 -4.69 0.34 11.24
CA GLU A 141 -4.75 1.29 12.36
C GLU A 141 -3.74 2.42 12.19
N ALA A 142 -2.48 2.09 11.85
CA ALA A 142 -1.45 3.08 11.59
C ALA A 142 -1.79 4.00 10.41
N ILE A 143 -2.36 3.47 9.32
CA ILE A 143 -2.82 4.28 8.18
C ILE A 143 -3.94 5.23 8.63
N CYS A 144 -4.92 4.75 9.39
CA CYS A 144 -6.00 5.58 9.93
C CYS A 144 -5.48 6.70 10.85
N ASP A 145 -4.52 6.40 11.71
CA ASP A 145 -3.88 7.40 12.57
C ASP A 145 -3.16 8.49 11.76
N HIS A 146 -2.49 8.10 10.66
CA HIS A 146 -1.85 9.05 9.76
C HIS A 146 -2.87 9.89 8.98
N ILE A 147 -4.01 9.31 8.55
CA ILE A 147 -5.13 10.06 7.97
C ILE A 147 -5.63 11.13 8.95
N CYS A 148 -5.81 10.76 10.22
CA CYS A 148 -6.19 11.71 11.28
C CYS A 148 -5.17 12.83 11.42
N ALA A 149 -3.87 12.52 11.51
CA ALA A 149 -2.82 13.53 11.65
C ALA A 149 -2.73 14.49 10.46
N VAL A 150 -2.86 13.97 9.23
CA VAL A 150 -2.78 14.79 8.01
C VAL A 150 -3.95 15.77 7.89
N PHE A 151 -5.16 15.39 8.29
CA PHE A 151 -6.36 16.20 8.08
C PHE A 151 -6.98 16.79 9.34
N GLY A 152 -6.45 16.46 10.54
CA GLY A 152 -6.97 16.92 11.83
C GLY A 152 -8.36 16.36 12.19
N PHE A 153 -8.70 15.15 11.75
CA PHE A 153 -10.07 14.63 11.92
C PHE A 153 -10.45 14.22 13.33
N ASP A 154 -9.47 13.98 14.19
CA ASP A 154 -9.66 13.62 15.60
C ASP A 154 -9.47 14.83 16.54
N GLY A 155 -9.51 16.05 15.99
CA GLY A 155 -9.29 17.28 16.73
C GLY A 155 -7.81 17.62 16.95
N ARG A 156 -6.88 16.82 16.42
CA ARG A 156 -5.46 17.19 16.34
C ARG A 156 -5.28 18.41 15.43
N GLU A 157 -4.26 19.19 15.74
CA GLU A 157 -3.80 20.23 14.84
C GLU A 157 -3.34 19.61 13.53
N VAL A 158 -3.84 20.16 12.43
CA VAL A 158 -3.49 19.74 11.07
C VAL A 158 -1.98 19.88 10.90
N LEU A 159 -1.30 18.78 10.51
CA LEU A 159 0.16 18.80 10.36
C LEU A 159 0.60 19.92 9.42
N ASP A 160 1.48 20.80 9.91
CA ASP A 160 2.06 21.90 9.15
C ASP A 160 0.98 22.78 8.49
N LEU A 161 -0.02 23.19 9.27
CA LEU A 161 -1.14 24.04 8.83
C LEU A 161 -0.66 25.36 8.22
N GLU A 162 0.34 26.00 8.84
CA GLU A 162 1.01 27.19 8.32
C GLU A 162 2.28 26.80 7.56
N GLY A 163 2.33 27.09 6.25
CA GLY A 163 3.50 26.84 5.40
C GLY A 163 3.66 25.41 4.88
N GLY A 164 2.79 24.47 5.28
CA GLY A 164 2.77 23.11 4.74
C GLY A 164 1.86 22.94 3.52
N PRO A 165 1.75 21.70 3.01
CA PRO A 165 0.97 21.42 1.81
C PRO A 165 -0.53 21.71 2.00
N GLY A 166 -1.14 22.34 0.99
CA GLY A 166 -2.58 22.63 0.99
C GLY A 166 -3.45 21.37 0.87
N ASN A 167 -4.73 21.49 1.21
CA ASN A 167 -5.68 20.37 1.21
C ASN A 167 -5.74 19.55 -0.11
N PRO A 168 -5.67 20.17 -1.32
CA PRO A 168 -5.63 19.41 -2.57
C PRO A 168 -4.41 18.49 -2.70
N HIS A 169 -3.23 18.93 -2.22
CA HIS A 169 -2.03 18.09 -2.24
C HIS A 169 -2.12 16.97 -1.20
N ARG A 170 -2.65 17.27 0.00
CA ARG A 170 -2.89 16.25 1.04
C ARG A 170 -3.78 15.13 0.52
N ILE A 171 -4.91 15.45 -0.12
CA ILE A 171 -5.82 14.42 -0.64
C ILE A 171 -5.20 13.64 -1.79
N TRP A 172 -4.43 14.30 -2.67
CA TRP A 172 -3.70 13.62 -3.73
C TRP A 172 -2.72 12.57 -3.19
N CYS A 173 -1.97 12.90 -2.13
CA CYS A 173 -1.04 11.96 -1.51
C CYS A 173 -1.74 10.87 -0.68
N MET A 174 -2.91 11.17 -0.11
CA MET A 174 -3.62 10.25 0.78
C MET A 174 -4.70 9.41 0.08
N ILE A 175 -4.99 9.65 -1.20
CA ILE A 175 -6.00 8.87 -1.94
C ILE A 175 -5.68 7.38 -1.91
N TRP A 176 -4.44 7.00 -2.20
CA TRP A 176 -4.01 5.61 -2.23
C TRP A 176 -4.09 4.94 -0.84
N PRO A 177 -3.53 5.53 0.24
CA PRO A 177 -3.72 5.00 1.59
C PRO A 177 -5.19 4.89 2.03
N MET A 178 -6.04 5.84 1.65
CA MET A 178 -7.47 5.75 1.97
C MET A 178 -8.13 4.61 1.19
N THR A 179 -7.82 4.46 -0.09
CA THR A 179 -8.36 3.35 -0.91
C THR A 179 -7.84 1.98 -0.46
N SER A 180 -6.61 1.87 0.05
CA SER A 180 -6.10 0.60 0.56
C SER A 180 -6.89 0.14 1.78
N VAL A 181 -7.27 1.05 2.69
CA VAL A 181 -8.17 0.71 3.81
C VAL A 181 -9.57 0.32 3.32
N LEU A 182 -10.15 1.08 2.38
CA LEU A 182 -11.49 0.80 1.85
C LEU A 182 -11.59 -0.57 1.15
N SER A 183 -10.54 -0.95 0.43
CA SER A 183 -10.48 -2.23 -0.30
C SER A 183 -10.02 -3.41 0.56
N SER A 184 -9.43 -3.15 1.73
CA SER A 184 -8.85 -4.19 2.58
C SER A 184 -9.89 -5.19 3.10
N CYS A 185 -9.58 -6.49 3.06
CA CYS A 185 -10.39 -7.52 3.72
C CYS A 185 -10.17 -7.58 5.24
N LEU A 186 -9.11 -6.95 5.74
CA LEU A 186 -8.74 -6.89 7.15
C LEU A 186 -9.29 -5.65 7.86
N ALA A 187 -9.79 -4.66 7.12
CA ALA A 187 -10.46 -3.50 7.71
C ALA A 187 -11.90 -3.84 8.10
N GLU A 188 -12.26 -3.51 9.34
CA GLU A 188 -13.65 -3.58 9.79
C GLU A 188 -14.56 -2.63 9.02
N GLU A 189 -15.83 -2.98 8.88
CA GLU A 189 -16.81 -2.17 8.14
C GLU A 189 -17.01 -0.77 8.75
N THR A 190 -16.90 -0.67 10.07
CA THR A 190 -16.90 0.60 10.81
C THR A 190 -15.73 1.49 10.39
N THR A 191 -14.52 0.93 10.29
CA THR A 191 -13.30 1.61 9.84
C THR A 191 -13.42 2.04 8.38
N LYS A 192 -13.95 1.17 7.50
CA LYS A 192 -14.21 1.52 6.09
C LYS A 192 -15.22 2.65 5.96
N GLY A 193 -16.35 2.56 6.66
CA GLY A 193 -17.36 3.60 6.68
C GLY A 193 -16.81 4.93 7.18
N TRP A 194 -15.94 4.90 8.19
CA TRP A 194 -15.24 6.09 8.68
C TRP A 194 -14.30 6.68 7.62
N VAL A 195 -13.44 5.88 6.98
CA VAL A 195 -12.54 6.37 5.92
C VAL A 195 -13.34 6.94 4.75
N LEU A 196 -14.46 6.31 4.38
CA LEU A 196 -15.33 6.76 3.30
C LEU A 196 -15.95 8.13 3.59
N ASP A 197 -16.46 8.35 4.81
CA ASP A 197 -16.95 9.66 5.27
C ASP A 197 -15.85 10.73 5.15
N LYS A 198 -14.63 10.43 5.62
CA LYS A 198 -13.49 11.36 5.54
C LYS A 198 -13.10 11.65 4.10
N PHE A 199 -13.05 10.63 3.27
CA PHE A 199 -12.71 10.76 1.86
C PHE A 199 -13.71 11.66 1.13
N TYR A 200 -15.01 11.46 1.38
CA TYR A 200 -16.07 12.31 0.85
C TYR A 200 -15.93 13.76 1.32
N ARG A 201 -15.69 13.97 2.62
CA ARG A 201 -15.58 15.30 3.21
C ARG A 201 -14.43 16.11 2.60
N VAL A 202 -13.26 15.49 2.40
CA VAL A 202 -12.10 16.16 1.78
C VAL A 202 -12.30 16.33 0.28
N GLY A 203 -12.84 15.34 -0.42
CA GLY A 203 -13.17 15.44 -1.84
C GLY A 203 -14.09 16.62 -2.11
N LYS A 204 -15.16 16.77 -1.32
CA LYS A 204 -16.08 17.92 -1.38
C LYS A 204 -15.39 19.25 -1.10
N ALA A 205 -14.51 19.31 -0.09
CA ALA A 205 -13.82 20.54 0.29
C ALA A 205 -12.75 20.99 -0.70
N THR A 206 -12.15 20.05 -1.43
CA THR A 206 -11.02 20.29 -2.35
C THR A 206 -11.42 20.34 -3.82
N GLY A 207 -12.64 19.91 -4.16
CA GLY A 207 -13.06 19.72 -5.54
C GLY A 207 -12.44 18.49 -6.21
N PHE A 208 -11.75 17.63 -5.44
CA PHE A 208 -11.29 16.34 -5.94
C PHE A 208 -12.51 15.47 -6.21
N GLY A 209 -12.88 15.35 -7.49
CA GLY A 209 -14.04 14.60 -7.94
C GLY A 209 -13.85 13.12 -7.66
N VAL A 210 -14.39 12.65 -6.54
CA VAL A 210 -14.43 11.22 -6.24
C VAL A 210 -15.65 10.63 -6.92
N ALA A 211 -15.45 10.03 -8.11
CA ALA A 211 -16.40 9.05 -8.61
C ALA A 211 -16.33 7.86 -7.64
N MET A 212 -17.40 7.64 -6.89
CA MET A 212 -17.47 6.57 -5.89
C MET A 212 -17.12 5.23 -6.54
N LEU A 213 -16.15 4.51 -5.97
CA LEU A 213 -15.97 3.07 -6.21
C LEU A 213 -17.21 2.38 -5.67
N THR A 214 -18.28 2.32 -6.45
CA THR A 214 -19.38 1.39 -6.21
C THR A 214 -18.84 0.00 -6.56
N ALA A 215 -18.63 -0.82 -5.54
CA ALA A 215 -18.47 -2.26 -5.72
C ALA A 215 -19.74 -2.88 -6.30
#